data_AF-A0A7W3HZQ5-F1
#
_entry.id   AF-A0A7W3HZQ5-F1
#
_cell.length_a   1.000
_cell.length_b   1.000
_cell.length_c   1.000
_cell.angle_alpha   90.00
_cell.angle_beta   90.00
_cell.angle_gamma   90.00
#
_symmetry.space_group_name_H-M   'P 1'
#
loop_
_entity.id
_entity.type
_entity.pdbx_description
1 polymer ?
#
loop_
_entity_poly.entity_id
_entity_poly.type
_entity_poly.pdbx_seq_one_letter_code
_entity_poly.pdbx_strand_id
1 'polypeptide(L)'
;MNTLKQQLIQLRRDFQLKKQVKQEDNVYEKYRQIRDDLHNVASSLKETATQLDVITQLPSPLSQITLDSHEKAAIYDAEIALKEFAEKYQHMADEAQQKGGLGETLNALMSVQSKFADKIDSNWQAFIHDLESQQMLETVFLEQQKTLGLNRIYNEYRTALDGFNHQKMMGPANPIVIKKLQQYCDEMVELKGKMDFKAPACVLDFFQALNNSNRAPLTLLTPEVLSWLTEKEMLNSFNVMRKGLLG
;
A
#
# COMPACT_ATOMS: atom_id res chain seq x y z
N MET A 1 25.99 70.09 19.56
CA MET A 1 26.21 68.84 20.34
C MET A 1 24.93 68.12 20.76
N ASN A 2 23.82 68.80 21.07
CA ASN A 2 22.57 68.12 21.50
C ASN A 2 21.89 67.26 20.41
N THR A 3 21.96 67.67 19.15
CA THR A 3 21.31 66.97 18.01
C THR A 3 21.92 65.60 17.72
N LEU A 4 23.26 65.50 17.80
CA LEU A 4 24.00 64.26 17.58
C LEU A 4 23.73 63.22 18.68
N LYS A 5 23.62 63.67 19.93
CA LYS A 5 23.29 62.83 21.08
C LYS A 5 21.86 62.26 20.97
N GLN A 6 20.91 63.06 20.51
CA GLN A 6 19.54 62.61 20.26
C GLN A 6 19.46 61.59 19.11
N GLN A 7 20.17 61.84 18.01
CA GLN A 7 20.25 60.90 16.89
C GLN A 7 20.86 59.55 17.30
N LEU A 8 21.89 59.55 18.15
CA LEU A 8 22.54 58.33 18.63
C LEU A 8 21.64 57.53 19.59
N ILE A 9 20.84 58.21 20.41
CA ILE A 9 19.81 57.57 21.24
C ILE A 9 18.72 56.93 20.37
N GLN A 10 18.25 57.62 19.33
CA GLN A 10 17.23 57.09 18.43
C GLN A 10 17.75 55.86 17.67
N LEU A 11 18.97 55.93 17.11
CA LEU A 11 19.58 54.82 16.38
C LEU A 11 19.77 53.58 17.28
N ARG A 12 20.10 53.78 18.56
CA ARG A 12 20.20 52.69 19.55
C ARG A 12 18.85 52.05 19.83
N ARG A 13 17.79 52.86 19.89
CA ARG A 13 16.41 52.40 20.09
C ARG A 13 15.93 51.61 18.88
N ASP A 14 16.17 52.11 17.67
CA ASP A 14 15.84 51.43 16.41
C ASP A 14 16.62 50.11 16.24
N PHE A 15 17.89 50.07 16.68
CA PHE A 15 18.68 48.84 16.68
C PHE A 15 18.13 47.80 17.66
N GLN A 16 17.71 48.21 18.86
CA GLN A 16 17.07 47.32 19.84
C GLN A 16 15.73 46.78 19.32
N LEU A 17 14.91 47.63 18.70
CA LEU A 17 13.66 47.23 18.06
C LEU A 17 13.91 46.22 16.93
N LYS A 18 14.85 46.48 16.02
CA LYS A 18 15.23 45.53 14.96
C LYS A 18 15.72 44.20 15.51
N LYS A 19 16.46 44.23 16.63
CA LYS A 19 16.92 43.01 17.30
C LYS A 19 15.75 42.21 17.89
N GLN A 20 14.78 42.88 18.51
CA GLN A 20 13.57 42.26 19.06
C GLN A 20 12.69 41.67 17.96
N VAL A 21 12.41 42.42 16.89
CA VAL A 21 11.64 41.90 15.73
C VAL A 21 12.30 40.65 15.14
N LYS A 22 13.63 40.66 14.99
CA LYS A 22 14.35 39.47 14.49
C LYS A 22 14.28 38.27 15.45
N GLN A 23 14.20 38.50 16.76
CA GLN A 23 13.99 37.44 17.75
C GLN A 23 12.58 36.87 17.65
N GLU A 24 11.57 37.74 17.59
CA GLU A 24 10.16 37.36 17.42
C GLU A 24 9.92 36.60 16.10
N ASP A 25 10.52 37.04 14.97
CA ASP A 25 10.46 36.35 13.68
C ASP A 25 11.07 34.93 13.78
N ASN A 26 12.18 34.77 14.50
CA ASN A 26 12.83 33.47 14.72
C ASN A 26 11.95 32.54 15.56
N VAL A 27 11.27 33.08 16.58
CA VAL A 27 10.29 32.34 17.38
C VAL A 27 9.12 31.87 16.53
N TYR A 28 8.58 32.76 15.69
CA TYR A 28 7.47 32.44 14.79
C TYR A 28 7.83 31.31 13.83
N GLU A 29 9.00 31.37 13.17
CA GLU A 29 9.44 30.32 12.25
C GLU A 29 9.67 28.98 12.95
N LYS A 30 10.17 28.97 14.20
CA LYS A 30 10.28 27.73 14.98
C LYS A 30 8.91 27.10 15.26
N TYR A 31 7.92 27.90 15.71
CA TYR A 31 6.57 27.38 15.95
C TYR A 31 5.88 26.92 14.68
N ARG A 32 6.11 27.61 13.56
CA ARG A 32 5.65 27.21 12.24
C ARG A 32 6.22 25.85 11.84
N GLN A 33 7.52 25.63 12.02
CA GLN A 33 8.16 24.35 11.73
C GLN A 33 7.56 23.21 12.58
N ILE A 34 7.39 23.42 13.89
CA ILE A 34 6.78 22.42 14.78
C ILE A 34 5.37 22.06 14.32
N ARG A 35 4.56 23.08 13.97
CA ARG A 35 3.21 22.88 13.44
C ARG A 35 3.25 22.05 12.15
N ASP A 36 4.12 22.40 11.22
CA ASP A 36 4.20 21.75 9.92
C ASP A 36 4.67 20.28 10.07
N ASP A 37 5.66 20.02 10.94
CA ASP A 37 6.13 18.66 11.24
C ASP A 37 5.04 17.78 11.87
N LEU A 38 4.32 18.31 12.88
CA LEU A 38 3.20 17.60 13.51
C LEU A 38 2.04 17.38 12.52
N HIS A 39 1.77 18.37 11.66
CA HIS A 39 0.71 18.27 10.66
C HIS A 39 1.01 17.19 9.62
N ASN A 40 2.26 17.07 9.18
CA ASN A 40 2.68 16.03 8.24
C ASN A 40 2.46 14.63 8.83
N VAL A 41 2.94 14.37 10.05
CA VAL A 41 2.76 13.07 10.71
C VAL A 41 1.29 12.77 10.99
N ALA A 42 0.52 13.76 11.44
CA ALA A 42 -0.92 13.59 11.65
C ALA A 42 -1.68 13.26 10.36
N SER A 43 -1.30 13.88 9.24
CA SER A 43 -1.91 13.63 7.94
C SER A 43 -1.61 12.21 7.45
N SER A 44 -0.37 11.76 7.57
CA SER A 44 0.02 10.38 7.23
C SER A 44 -0.67 9.34 8.12
N LEU A 45 -0.75 9.57 9.43
CA LEU A 45 -1.49 8.70 10.34
C LEU A 45 -2.99 8.62 10.00
N LYS A 46 -3.60 9.74 9.61
CA LYS A 46 -5.00 9.78 9.19
C LYS A 46 -5.23 9.00 7.91
N GLU A 47 -4.32 9.08 6.95
CA GLU A 47 -4.36 8.27 5.73
C GLU A 47 -4.24 6.78 6.05
N THR A 48 -3.25 6.39 6.85
CA THR A 48 -3.07 5.01 7.31
C THR A 48 -4.30 4.50 8.06
N ALA A 49 -4.92 5.31 8.93
CA ALA A 49 -6.16 4.93 9.63
C ALA A 49 -7.34 4.71 8.66
N THR A 50 -7.44 5.53 7.60
CA THR A 50 -8.46 5.37 6.56
C THR A 50 -8.25 4.08 5.79
N GLN A 51 -7.00 3.79 5.39
CA GLN A 51 -6.65 2.53 4.72
C GLN A 51 -6.88 1.31 5.63
N LEU A 52 -6.62 1.44 6.93
CA LEU A 52 -6.88 0.40 7.92
C LEU A 52 -8.38 0.05 7.96
N ASP A 53 -9.26 1.06 7.99
CA ASP A 53 -10.71 0.87 7.94
C ASP A 53 -11.14 0.10 6.68
N VAL A 54 -10.52 0.41 5.54
CA VAL A 54 -10.73 -0.34 4.29
C VAL A 54 -10.30 -1.80 4.43
N ILE A 55 -9.10 -2.07 4.98
CA ILE A 55 -8.61 -3.44 5.21
C ILE A 55 -9.54 -4.23 6.14
N THR A 56 -10.11 -3.61 7.17
CA THR A 56 -11.06 -4.31 8.07
C THR A 56 -12.34 -4.77 7.38
N GLN A 57 -12.65 -4.25 6.19
CA GLN A 57 -13.80 -4.67 5.38
C GLN A 57 -13.48 -5.84 4.43
N LEU A 58 -12.23 -6.32 4.41
CA LEU A 58 -11.86 -7.49 3.61
C LEU A 58 -12.50 -8.78 4.15
N PRO A 59 -12.67 -9.80 3.30
CA PRO A 59 -13.08 -11.12 3.75
C PRO A 59 -12.12 -11.69 4.80
N SER A 60 -12.67 -12.41 5.78
CA SER A 60 -11.84 -13.17 6.75
C SER A 60 -11.00 -14.22 6.00
N PRO A 61 -9.71 -14.43 6.37
CA PRO A 61 -9.02 -13.88 7.54
C PRO A 61 -8.31 -12.53 7.32
N LEU A 62 -8.35 -11.97 6.11
CA LEU A 62 -7.55 -10.79 5.72
C LEU A 62 -8.01 -9.48 6.40
N SER A 63 -9.23 -9.43 6.92
CA SER A 63 -9.71 -8.32 7.76
C SER A 63 -9.13 -8.30 9.17
N GLN A 64 -8.48 -9.37 9.62
CA GLN A 64 -7.92 -9.44 10.96
C GLN A 64 -6.50 -8.87 10.98
N ILE A 65 -6.34 -7.71 11.59
CA ILE A 65 -5.03 -7.10 11.83
C ILE A 65 -4.56 -7.52 13.22
N THR A 66 -3.64 -8.48 13.26
CA THR A 66 -3.03 -8.95 14.50
C THR A 66 -1.82 -8.09 14.83
N LEU A 67 -1.81 -7.51 16.02
CA LEU A 67 -0.67 -6.77 16.56
C LEU A 67 0.13 -7.65 17.52
N ASP A 68 1.42 -7.80 17.27
CA ASP A 68 2.36 -8.47 18.17
C ASP A 68 2.67 -7.61 19.40
N SER A 69 3.44 -8.18 20.35
CA SER A 69 3.80 -7.49 21.59
C SER A 69 4.68 -6.26 21.36
N HIS A 70 5.56 -6.28 20.36
CA HIS A 70 6.47 -5.19 20.02
C HIS A 70 5.74 -4.05 19.30
N GLU A 71 4.73 -4.37 18.51
CA GLU A 71 3.83 -3.40 17.86
C GLU A 71 2.95 -2.70 18.89
N LYS A 72 2.37 -3.44 19.83
CA LYS A 72 1.61 -2.86 20.95
C LYS A 72 2.46 -1.96 21.83
N ALA A 73 3.70 -2.38 22.14
CA ALA A 73 4.64 -1.58 22.90
C ALA A 73 4.95 -0.26 22.17
N ALA A 74 5.23 -0.31 20.87
CA ALA A 74 5.53 0.91 20.10
C ALA A 74 4.35 1.90 20.04
N ILE A 75 3.11 1.41 19.99
CA ILE A 75 1.91 2.27 20.08
C ILE A 75 1.84 2.95 21.45
N TYR A 76 2.06 2.18 22.52
CA TYR A 76 2.06 2.69 23.88
C TYR A 76 3.17 3.73 24.11
N ASP A 77 4.38 3.47 23.63
CA ASP A 77 5.52 4.38 23.72
C ASP A 77 5.27 5.68 22.96
N ALA A 78 4.66 5.59 21.77
CA ALA A 78 4.27 6.77 20.99
C ALA A 78 3.18 7.61 21.69
N GLU A 79 2.22 6.95 22.36
CA GLU A 79 1.19 7.63 23.14
C GLU A 79 1.78 8.36 24.35
N ILE A 80 2.72 7.73 25.06
CA ILE A 80 3.46 8.38 26.17
C ILE A 80 4.26 9.56 25.66
N ALA A 81 5.07 9.38 24.60
CA ALA A 81 5.90 10.44 24.05
C ALA A 81 5.06 11.66 23.63
N LEU A 82 3.90 11.43 23.01
CA LEU A 82 2.98 12.50 22.62
C LEU A 82 2.39 13.23 23.82
N LYS A 83 1.97 12.51 24.88
CA LYS A 83 1.46 13.13 26.12
C LYS A 83 2.52 13.98 26.81
N GLU A 84 3.72 13.42 26.99
CA GLU A 84 4.83 14.16 27.59
C GLU A 84 5.21 15.39 26.79
N PHE A 85 5.24 15.28 25.46
CA PHE A 85 5.49 16.42 24.59
C PHE A 85 4.39 17.49 24.73
N ALA A 86 3.11 17.10 24.75
CA ALA A 86 2.00 18.03 24.90
C ALA A 86 2.04 18.78 26.25
N GLU A 87 2.33 18.07 27.35
CA GLU A 87 2.50 18.67 28.68
C GLU A 87 3.67 19.65 28.71
N LYS A 88 4.84 19.23 28.19
CA LYS A 88 6.01 20.11 28.08
C LYS A 88 5.67 21.35 27.24
N TYR A 89 5.02 21.17 26.09
CA TYR A 89 4.65 22.25 25.19
C TYR A 89 3.68 23.27 25.81
N GLN A 90 2.70 22.82 26.62
CA GLN A 90 1.77 23.71 27.33
C GLN A 90 2.44 24.58 28.39
N HIS A 91 3.56 24.11 28.97
CA HIS A 91 4.29 24.81 30.01
C HIS A 91 5.49 25.64 29.50
N MET A 92 5.72 25.70 28.18
CA MET A 92 6.89 26.35 27.60
C MET A 92 6.69 27.84 27.32
N ALA A 93 7.48 28.67 28.01
CA ALA A 93 7.56 30.13 27.80
C ALA A 93 8.82 30.61 27.05
N ASP A 94 9.81 29.76 26.76
CA ASP A 94 11.12 30.20 26.22
C ASP A 94 11.70 29.34 25.06
N GLU A 95 12.53 29.99 24.22
CA GLU A 95 13.16 29.49 22.99
C GLU A 95 14.14 28.31 23.14
N ALA A 96 14.66 28.02 24.34
CA ALA A 96 15.84 27.17 24.52
C ALA A 96 15.55 25.64 24.57
N GLN A 97 14.29 25.23 24.73
CA GLN A 97 13.91 23.81 24.93
C GLN A 97 13.05 23.22 23.80
N GLN A 98 12.69 24.00 22.77
CA GLN A 98 11.72 23.64 21.71
C GLN A 98 12.08 22.45 20.80
N LYS A 99 13.28 21.86 20.92
CA LYS A 99 13.69 20.64 20.19
C LYS A 99 13.86 19.39 21.05
N GLY A 100 13.83 19.51 22.38
CA GLY A 100 14.06 18.39 23.29
C GLY A 100 12.82 17.51 23.43
N GLY A 101 12.59 16.59 22.51
CA GLY A 101 11.52 15.59 22.58
C GLY A 101 10.55 15.58 21.39
N LEU A 102 10.52 16.66 20.58
CA LEU A 102 9.71 16.66 19.35
C LEU A 102 10.22 15.60 18.37
N GLY A 103 11.54 15.53 18.14
CA GLY A 103 12.12 14.53 17.23
C GLY A 103 11.86 13.10 17.68
N GLU A 104 11.95 12.83 18.98
CA GLU A 104 11.63 11.51 19.57
C GLU A 104 10.15 11.15 19.40
N THR A 105 9.26 12.11 19.64
CA THR A 105 7.81 11.94 19.44
C THR A 105 7.46 11.69 17.98
N LEU A 106 8.01 12.49 17.06
CA LEU A 106 7.80 12.31 15.63
C LEU A 106 8.32 10.95 15.17
N ASN A 107 9.51 10.53 15.61
CA ASN A 107 10.07 9.23 15.27
C ASN A 107 9.21 8.07 15.80
N ALA A 108 8.69 8.17 17.03
CA ALA A 108 7.80 7.16 17.59
C ALA A 108 6.49 7.06 16.79
N LEU A 109 5.88 8.19 16.45
CA LEU A 109 4.66 8.24 15.64
C LEU A 109 4.87 7.72 14.21
N MET A 110 5.99 8.09 13.58
CA MET A 110 6.37 7.58 12.24
C MET A 110 6.65 6.07 12.27
N SER A 111 7.26 5.56 13.33
CA SER A 111 7.49 4.12 13.52
C SER A 111 6.17 3.35 13.62
N VAL A 112 5.20 3.86 14.39
CA VAL A 112 3.85 3.28 14.46
C VAL A 112 3.16 3.33 13.09
N GLN A 113 3.24 4.47 12.39
CA GLN A 113 2.67 4.62 11.06
C GLN A 113 3.25 3.59 10.08
N SER A 114 4.57 3.42 10.03
CA SER A 114 5.25 2.45 9.16
C SER A 114 4.78 1.03 9.43
N LYS A 115 4.68 0.63 10.70
CA LYS A 115 4.22 -0.72 11.09
C LYS A 115 2.79 -1.01 10.59
N PHE A 116 1.89 -0.04 10.70
CA PHE A 116 0.54 -0.20 10.17
C PHE A 116 0.53 -0.22 8.63
N ALA A 117 1.32 0.65 7.98
CA ALA A 117 1.45 0.66 6.53
C ALA A 117 1.93 -0.70 6.00
N ASP A 118 2.94 -1.31 6.63
CA ASP A 118 3.46 -2.63 6.23
C ASP A 118 2.39 -3.73 6.33
N LYS A 119 1.57 -3.73 7.39
CA LYS A 119 0.47 -4.69 7.53
C LYS A 119 -0.64 -4.45 6.52
N ILE A 120 -1.01 -3.19 6.30
CA ILE A 120 -2.00 -2.83 5.28
C ILE A 120 -1.55 -3.34 3.93
N ASP A 121 -0.29 -3.10 3.57
CA ASP A 121 0.25 -3.50 2.27
C ASP A 121 0.31 -5.04 2.17
N SER A 122 0.78 -5.72 3.22
CA SER A 122 0.80 -7.19 3.24
C SER A 122 -0.60 -7.81 3.08
N ASN A 123 -1.60 -7.33 3.81
CA ASN A 123 -2.98 -7.82 3.72
C ASN A 123 -3.60 -7.48 2.36
N TRP A 124 -3.31 -6.29 1.83
CA TRP A 124 -3.77 -5.88 0.50
C TRP A 124 -3.18 -6.77 -0.61
N GLN A 125 -1.88 -7.02 -0.58
CA GLN A 125 -1.23 -7.90 -1.57
C GLN A 125 -1.77 -9.33 -1.47
N ALA A 126 -2.01 -9.85 -0.26
CA ALA A 126 -2.62 -11.15 -0.06
C ALA A 126 -4.04 -11.23 -0.65
N PHE A 127 -4.85 -10.17 -0.47
CA PHE A 127 -6.19 -10.06 -1.05
C PHE A 127 -6.15 -10.02 -2.58
N ILE A 128 -5.28 -9.19 -3.16
CA ILE A 128 -5.12 -9.10 -4.62
C ILE A 128 -4.67 -10.43 -5.19
N HIS A 129 -3.70 -11.09 -4.56
CA HIS A 129 -3.22 -12.40 -4.99
C HIS A 129 -4.34 -13.45 -4.94
N ASP A 130 -5.19 -13.44 -3.91
CA ASP A 130 -6.35 -14.35 -3.84
C ASP A 130 -7.29 -14.13 -5.03
N LEU A 131 -7.67 -12.89 -5.34
CA LEU A 131 -8.50 -12.58 -6.50
C LEU A 131 -7.83 -12.97 -7.83
N GLU A 132 -6.55 -12.64 -8.01
CA GLU A 132 -5.80 -13.00 -9.22
C GLU A 132 -5.72 -14.52 -9.43
N SER A 133 -5.62 -15.30 -8.35
CA SER A 133 -5.62 -16.76 -8.43
C SER A 133 -6.96 -17.33 -8.93
N GLN A 134 -8.08 -16.72 -8.53
CA GLN A 134 -9.43 -17.16 -8.93
C GLN A 134 -9.69 -16.92 -10.42
N GLN A 135 -9.23 -15.79 -10.95
CA GLN A 135 -9.40 -15.43 -12.36
C GLN A 135 -8.27 -15.91 -13.28
N MET A 136 -7.25 -16.61 -12.77
CA MET A 136 -6.08 -17.02 -13.55
C MET A 136 -6.46 -17.72 -14.87
N LEU A 137 -6.03 -17.15 -16.00
CA LEU A 137 -6.30 -17.64 -17.33
C LEU A 137 -5.07 -17.42 -18.21
N GLU A 138 -4.59 -18.49 -18.84
CA GLU A 138 -3.46 -18.39 -19.77
C GLU A 138 -3.83 -17.61 -21.02
N THR A 139 -2.91 -16.75 -21.47
CA THR A 139 -3.10 -15.91 -22.66
C THR A 139 -3.46 -16.73 -23.90
N VAL A 140 -2.93 -17.95 -24.03
CA VAL A 140 -3.24 -18.84 -25.16
C VAL A 140 -4.72 -19.22 -25.20
N PHE A 141 -5.35 -19.46 -24.04
CA PHE A 141 -6.78 -19.77 -23.99
C PHE A 141 -7.66 -18.56 -24.23
N LEU A 142 -7.21 -17.37 -23.81
CA LEU A 142 -7.89 -16.12 -24.11
C LEU A 142 -7.83 -15.82 -25.61
N GLU A 143 -6.65 -15.86 -26.23
CA GLU A 143 -6.48 -15.61 -27.67
C GLU A 143 -7.17 -16.68 -28.53
N GLN A 144 -7.32 -17.91 -28.02
CA GLN A 144 -8.11 -18.94 -28.69
C GLN A 144 -9.58 -18.49 -28.90
N GLN A 145 -10.18 -17.75 -27.97
CA GLN A 145 -11.56 -17.28 -28.12
C GLN A 145 -11.76 -16.41 -29.36
N LYS A 146 -10.74 -15.61 -29.73
CA LYS A 146 -10.74 -14.79 -30.95
C LYS A 146 -10.81 -15.66 -32.20
N THR A 147 -10.04 -16.75 -32.23
CA THR A 147 -10.00 -17.69 -33.36
C THR A 147 -11.28 -18.53 -33.49
N LEU A 148 -12.00 -18.72 -32.37
CA LEU A 148 -13.31 -19.37 -32.32
C LEU A 148 -14.47 -18.44 -32.70
N GLY A 149 -14.20 -17.17 -32.99
CA GLY A 149 -15.23 -16.16 -33.30
C GLY A 149 -15.94 -15.60 -32.06
N LEU A 150 -15.53 -16.00 -30.85
CA LEU A 150 -16.04 -15.51 -29.56
C LEU A 150 -15.40 -14.17 -29.16
N ASN A 151 -15.29 -13.25 -30.13
CA ASN A 151 -14.65 -11.94 -29.96
C ASN A 151 -15.28 -11.10 -28.84
N ARG A 152 -16.58 -11.28 -28.60
CA ARG A 152 -17.30 -10.59 -27.53
C ARG A 152 -16.76 -10.99 -26.16
N ILE A 153 -16.64 -12.29 -25.89
CA ILE A 153 -16.13 -12.82 -24.61
C ILE A 153 -14.68 -12.38 -24.40
N TYR A 154 -13.87 -12.42 -25.46
CA TYR A 154 -12.49 -11.93 -25.44
C TYR A 154 -12.41 -10.45 -25.03
N ASN A 155 -13.18 -9.57 -25.69
CA ASN A 155 -13.16 -8.13 -25.43
C ASN A 155 -13.70 -7.79 -24.04
N GLU A 156 -14.79 -8.45 -23.62
CA GLU A 156 -15.36 -8.27 -22.28
C GLU A 156 -14.36 -8.69 -21.19
N TYR A 157 -13.67 -9.83 -21.37
CA TYR A 157 -12.66 -10.29 -20.42
C TYR A 157 -11.46 -9.32 -20.33
N ARG A 158 -10.93 -8.87 -21.48
CA ARG A 158 -9.86 -7.86 -21.53
C ARG A 158 -10.26 -6.56 -20.82
N THR A 159 -11.49 -6.09 -21.05
CA THR A 159 -12.00 -4.86 -20.44
C THR A 159 -12.12 -5.00 -18.92
N ALA A 160 -12.64 -6.14 -18.44
CA ALA A 160 -12.72 -6.42 -17.01
C ALA A 160 -11.33 -6.54 -16.37
N LEU A 161 -10.36 -7.17 -17.05
CA LEU A 161 -8.98 -7.27 -16.59
C LEU A 161 -8.28 -5.91 -16.51
N ASP A 162 -8.47 -5.05 -17.50
CA ASP A 162 -7.94 -3.69 -17.50
C ASP A 162 -8.56 -2.85 -16.37
N GLY A 163 -9.88 -3.00 -16.15
CA GLY A 163 -10.59 -2.39 -15.04
C GLY A 163 -10.07 -2.86 -13.67
N PHE A 164 -9.86 -4.17 -13.52
CA PHE A 164 -9.25 -4.78 -12.34
C PHE A 164 -7.86 -4.22 -12.07
N ASN A 165 -6.99 -4.19 -13.08
CA ASN A 165 -5.62 -3.67 -12.95
C ASN A 165 -5.60 -2.18 -12.58
N HIS A 166 -6.54 -1.39 -13.12
CA HIS A 166 -6.67 0.01 -12.73
C HIS A 166 -7.07 0.17 -11.26
N GLN A 167 -8.06 -0.60 -10.78
CA GLN A 167 -8.46 -0.57 -9.37
C GLN A 167 -7.33 -1.04 -8.44
N LYS A 168 -6.57 -2.07 -8.85
CA LYS A 168 -5.42 -2.57 -8.09
C LYS A 168 -4.38 -1.47 -7.84
N MET A 169 -4.11 -0.62 -8.84
CA MET A 169 -3.15 0.49 -8.71
C MET A 169 -3.59 1.60 -7.74
N MET A 170 -4.89 1.69 -7.42
CA MET A 170 -5.40 2.70 -6.48
C MET A 170 -5.14 2.33 -5.01
N GLY A 171 -4.80 1.07 -4.71
CA GLY A 171 -4.59 0.58 -3.35
C GLY A 171 -5.86 0.60 -2.47
N PRO A 172 -5.72 0.40 -1.15
CA PRO A 172 -6.83 0.39 -0.20
C PRO A 172 -7.31 1.83 0.14
N ALA A 173 -7.48 2.69 -0.86
CA ALA A 173 -7.81 4.10 -0.66
C ALA A 173 -9.25 4.32 -0.16
N ASN A 174 -10.19 3.46 -0.57
CA ASN A 174 -11.57 3.51 -0.10
C ASN A 174 -12.27 2.15 -0.28
N PRO A 175 -13.42 1.91 0.39
CA PRO A 175 -14.13 0.63 0.32
C PRO A 175 -14.74 0.30 -1.05
N ILE A 176 -14.94 1.31 -1.91
CA ILE A 176 -15.49 1.10 -3.26
C ILE A 176 -14.49 0.32 -4.11
N VAL A 177 -13.18 0.50 -3.88
CA VAL A 177 -12.12 -0.26 -4.58
C VAL A 177 -12.27 -1.75 -4.34
N ILE A 178 -12.50 -2.19 -3.09
CA ILE A 178 -12.70 -3.61 -2.75
C ILE A 178 -13.89 -4.19 -3.53
N LYS A 179 -15.04 -3.50 -3.48
CA LYS A 179 -16.26 -3.94 -4.18
C LYS A 179 -16.05 -4.07 -5.68
N LYS A 180 -15.36 -3.10 -6.30
CA LYS A 180 -15.06 -3.13 -7.74
C LYS A 180 -14.09 -4.24 -8.10
N LEU A 181 -13.05 -4.49 -7.30
CA LEU A 181 -12.12 -5.58 -7.52
C LEU A 181 -12.81 -6.94 -7.48
N GLN A 182 -13.68 -7.15 -6.48
CA GLN A 182 -14.51 -8.36 -6.39
C GLN A 182 -15.44 -8.48 -7.59
N GLN A 183 -16.14 -7.39 -7.96
CA GLN A 183 -17.02 -7.40 -9.12
C GLN A 183 -16.29 -7.77 -10.42
N TYR A 184 -15.13 -7.17 -10.70
CA TYR A 184 -14.34 -7.53 -11.89
C TYR A 184 -13.85 -8.98 -11.81
N CYS A 185 -13.46 -9.45 -10.64
CA CYS A 185 -13.07 -10.85 -10.45
C CYS A 185 -14.24 -11.80 -10.78
N ASP A 186 -15.43 -11.53 -10.24
CA ASP A 186 -16.64 -12.31 -10.49
C ASP A 186 -17.01 -12.29 -11.98
N GLU A 187 -16.95 -11.12 -12.63
CA GLU A 187 -17.18 -10.96 -14.07
C GLU A 187 -16.18 -11.79 -14.89
N MET A 188 -14.89 -11.77 -14.54
CA MET A 188 -13.85 -12.54 -15.23
C MET A 188 -14.02 -14.05 -15.02
N VAL A 189 -14.41 -14.49 -13.82
CA VAL A 189 -14.73 -15.91 -13.54
C VAL A 189 -15.95 -16.36 -14.34
N GLU A 190 -17.00 -15.54 -14.42
CA GLU A 190 -18.19 -15.85 -15.22
C GLU A 190 -17.86 -15.92 -16.72
N LEU A 191 -17.07 -14.97 -17.23
CA LEU A 191 -16.63 -14.97 -18.62
C LEU A 191 -15.76 -16.19 -18.94
N LYS A 192 -14.85 -16.56 -18.04
CA LYS A 192 -14.04 -17.78 -18.13
C LYS A 192 -14.93 -19.04 -18.20
N GLY A 193 -16.02 -19.10 -17.43
CA GLY A 193 -17.00 -20.18 -17.48
C GLY A 193 -17.76 -20.29 -18.81
N LYS A 194 -17.81 -19.21 -19.60
CA LYS A 194 -18.44 -19.16 -20.93
C LYS A 194 -17.46 -19.41 -22.08
N MET A 195 -16.16 -19.52 -21.80
CA MET A 195 -15.14 -19.75 -22.82
C MET A 195 -15.14 -21.20 -23.29
N ASP A 196 -14.83 -21.40 -24.57
CA ASP A 196 -14.62 -22.73 -25.15
C ASP A 196 -13.12 -23.01 -25.26
N PHE A 197 -12.65 -24.00 -24.52
CA PHE A 197 -11.25 -24.41 -24.51
C PHE A 197 -11.07 -25.60 -25.45
N LYS A 198 -10.68 -25.33 -26.70
CA LYS A 198 -10.26 -26.39 -27.63
C LYS A 198 -8.85 -26.85 -27.29
N ALA A 199 -8.75 -27.67 -26.25
CA ALA A 199 -7.52 -28.37 -25.87
C ALA A 199 -7.84 -29.83 -25.48
N PRO A 200 -6.86 -30.75 -25.61
CA PRO A 200 -7.00 -32.10 -25.09
C PRO A 200 -7.36 -32.11 -23.60
N ALA A 201 -8.15 -33.08 -23.15
CA ALA A 201 -8.55 -33.18 -21.75
C ALA A 201 -7.34 -33.21 -20.79
N CYS A 202 -6.26 -33.91 -21.17
CA CYS A 202 -5.02 -33.96 -20.39
C CYS A 202 -4.33 -32.58 -20.25
N VAL A 203 -4.47 -31.70 -21.23
CA VAL A 203 -3.96 -30.31 -21.17
C VAL A 203 -4.83 -29.48 -20.23
N LEU A 204 -6.16 -29.64 -20.29
CA LEU A 204 -7.08 -28.96 -19.38
C LEU A 204 -6.83 -29.38 -17.92
N ASP A 205 -6.63 -30.68 -17.67
CA ASP A 205 -6.33 -31.21 -16.33
C ASP A 205 -5.00 -30.65 -15.81
N PHE A 206 -3.98 -30.53 -16.67
CA PHE A 206 -2.70 -29.91 -16.32
C PHE A 206 -2.87 -28.44 -15.89
N PHE A 207 -3.56 -27.63 -16.69
CA PHE A 207 -3.80 -26.22 -16.35
C PHE A 207 -4.76 -26.05 -15.18
N GLN A 208 -5.70 -26.96 -14.97
CA GLN A 208 -6.55 -26.96 -13.78
C GLN A 208 -5.73 -27.21 -12.50
N ALA A 209 -4.79 -28.16 -12.54
CA ALA A 209 -3.89 -28.39 -11.41
C ALA A 209 -2.98 -27.19 -11.12
N LEU A 210 -2.50 -26.51 -12.18
CA LEU A 210 -1.75 -25.26 -12.06
C LEU A 210 -2.59 -24.15 -11.45
N ASN A 211 -3.81 -23.89 -11.95
CA ASN A 211 -4.67 -22.83 -11.42
C ASN A 211 -4.99 -23.03 -9.93
N ASN A 212 -5.15 -24.28 -9.47
CA ASN A 212 -5.52 -24.57 -8.08
C ASN A 212 -4.35 -24.45 -7.08
N SER A 213 -3.10 -24.66 -7.52
CA SER A 213 -1.99 -24.80 -6.57
C SER A 213 -0.65 -24.20 -7.04
N ASN A 214 -0.66 -23.48 -8.17
CA ASN A 214 0.51 -23.04 -8.93
C ASN A 214 1.54 -24.15 -9.17
N ARG A 215 1.09 -25.42 -9.12
CA ARG A 215 1.93 -26.62 -9.19
C ARG A 215 1.14 -27.74 -9.85
N ALA A 216 1.72 -28.35 -10.87
CA ALA A 216 1.19 -29.57 -11.45
C ALA A 216 2.10 -30.76 -11.07
N PRO A 217 1.54 -31.91 -10.67
CA PRO A 217 2.30 -33.14 -10.58
C PRO A 217 2.93 -33.47 -11.93
N LEU A 218 4.17 -33.95 -11.93
CA LEU A 218 4.86 -34.36 -13.16
C LEU A 218 4.12 -35.48 -13.91
N THR A 219 3.23 -36.21 -13.23
CA THR A 219 2.36 -37.22 -13.81
C THR A 219 1.33 -36.65 -14.79
N LEU A 220 0.96 -35.37 -14.67
CA LEU A 220 0.07 -34.69 -15.62
C LEU A 220 0.80 -34.21 -16.88
N LEU A 221 2.13 -34.25 -16.88
CA LEU A 221 2.96 -33.85 -18.02
C LEU A 221 3.06 -35.02 -19.03
N THR A 222 1.95 -35.40 -19.63
CA THR A 222 1.90 -36.48 -20.62
C THR A 222 2.61 -36.06 -21.93
N PRO A 223 2.97 -37.02 -22.81
CA PRO A 223 3.54 -36.68 -24.12
C PRO A 223 2.65 -35.74 -24.94
N GLU A 224 1.34 -35.85 -24.80
CA GLU A 224 0.35 -34.98 -25.45
C GLU A 224 0.41 -33.55 -24.89
N VAL A 225 0.51 -33.41 -23.56
CA VAL A 225 0.68 -32.10 -22.91
C VAL A 225 1.99 -31.45 -23.34
N LEU A 226 3.09 -32.21 -23.39
CA LEU A 226 4.38 -31.71 -23.88
C LEU A 226 4.30 -31.24 -25.33
N SER A 227 3.70 -32.05 -26.22
CA SER A 227 3.52 -31.68 -27.63
C SER A 227 2.73 -30.40 -27.77
N TRP A 228 1.61 -30.30 -27.04
CA TRP A 228 0.75 -29.11 -27.07
C TRP A 228 1.47 -27.87 -26.54
N LEU A 229 2.19 -27.97 -25.42
CA LEU A 229 2.98 -26.86 -24.87
C LEU A 229 4.10 -26.41 -25.80
N THR A 230 4.73 -27.35 -26.53
CA THR A 230 5.73 -27.03 -27.57
C THR A 230 5.08 -26.34 -28.76
N GLU A 231 3.95 -26.85 -29.27
CA GLU A 231 3.20 -26.25 -30.38
C GLU A 231 2.70 -24.83 -30.08
N LYS A 232 2.40 -24.54 -28.81
CA LYS A 232 1.96 -23.21 -28.36
C LYS A 232 3.09 -22.33 -27.83
N GLU A 233 4.35 -22.77 -27.98
CA GLU A 233 5.55 -22.05 -27.51
C GLU A 233 5.55 -21.73 -26.00
N MET A 234 4.77 -22.46 -25.19
CA MET A 234 4.62 -22.22 -23.76
C MET A 234 5.61 -23.03 -22.91
N LEU A 235 6.31 -24.01 -23.48
CA LEU A 235 7.20 -24.91 -22.71
C LEU A 235 8.25 -24.13 -21.90
N ASN A 236 8.78 -23.04 -22.45
CA ASN A 236 9.80 -22.20 -21.82
C ASN A 236 9.27 -21.37 -20.63
N SER A 237 7.94 -21.31 -20.46
CA SER A 237 7.29 -20.61 -19.35
C SER A 237 7.25 -21.44 -18.07
N PHE A 238 7.65 -22.72 -18.12
CA PHE A 238 7.59 -23.64 -16.99
C PHE A 238 8.98 -24.05 -16.50
N ASN A 239 9.16 -24.08 -15.19
CA ASN A 239 10.36 -24.59 -14.52
C ASN A 239 10.02 -25.83 -13.70
N VAL A 240 10.90 -26.83 -13.75
CA VAL A 240 10.77 -28.04 -12.93
C VAL A 240 11.48 -27.84 -11.60
N MET A 241 10.74 -27.96 -10.50
CA MET A 241 11.29 -27.92 -9.13
C MET A 241 11.03 -29.23 -8.40
N ARG A 242 12.04 -29.75 -7.69
CA ARG A 242 11.90 -30.98 -6.90
C ARG A 242 11.11 -30.70 -5.61
N LYS A 243 10.11 -31.53 -5.34
CA LYS A 243 9.32 -31.48 -4.10
C LYS A 243 10.25 -31.59 -2.87
N GLY A 244 10.33 -30.52 -2.07
CA GLY A 244 11.18 -30.43 -0.87
C GLY A 244 12.30 -29.38 -0.91
N LEU A 245 12.52 -28.69 -2.03
CA LEU A 245 13.45 -27.54 -2.12
C LEU A 245 12.78 -26.18 -1.88
N LEU A 246 11.53 -26.17 -1.42
CA LEU A 246 10.85 -24.97 -0.97
C LEU A 246 11.16 -24.83 0.51
N GLY A 247 11.98 -23.84 0.86
CA GLY A 247 12.18 -23.40 2.24
C GLY A 247 10.88 -22.92 2.87
#